data_AF-A0AAN4PAQ4-F1
#
_entry.id   AF-A0AAN4PAQ4-F1
#
_cell.length_a   1.000
_cell.length_b   1.000
_cell.length_c   1.000
_cell.angle_alpha   90.00
_cell.angle_beta   90.00
_cell.angle_gamma   90.00
#
_symmetry.space_group_name_H-M   'P 1'
#
loop_
_entity.id
_entity.type
_entity.pdbx_description
1 polymer ?
#
loop_
_entity_poly.entity_id
_entity_poly.type
_entity_poly.pdbx_seq_one_letter_code
_entity_poly.pdbx_strand_id
1 'polypeptide(L)'
;MSLPSQVPRSCLQRLAGYTSRSYALTVLRSAPKCLPRLLHVSHSPLRSSVPSREQLGLDSSFPTQEIAFLQNLVRKSPLFLHASRNKAEEFRFPLGTTFKAPSREIGLDMKDAFAQALKEYGIVAVELGFSDPKSQFMLEVVEAMGCSPDTHSSTQGALWDVTYRPRGVISQKTGRNVVSISHSLGEFAWHTDGCFEVNPQRYFGLHILHPDKLGGGIFRVLAVDDLVNLLSPASIETLLNYEFELQVPPEFYKGAATTRHKLLSVEPNTGRYLVRFRRDILADPPSDDPAANAAVAELNAILDKRDTVGKSFSEDVFKENVILLMDNARFLHCRTEIKDPRRFLRRIRFNGTPGVRN
;
A
#
# COMPACT_ATOMS: atom_id res chain seq x y z
N MET A 1 30.75 58.08 -26.10
CA MET A 1 31.97 57.78 -25.31
C MET A 1 31.55 56.80 -24.22
N SER A 2 31.61 55.49 -24.38
CA SER A 2 32.76 54.56 -24.42
C SER A 2 32.63 53.63 -23.20
N LEU A 3 32.25 52.38 -23.49
CA LEU A 3 32.41 51.16 -22.67
C LEU A 3 33.89 50.96 -22.24
N PRO A 4 34.24 50.13 -21.22
CA PRO A 4 34.17 48.64 -21.28
C PRO A 4 33.75 47.97 -19.95
N SER A 5 33.06 46.81 -19.88
CA SER A 5 33.31 45.46 -20.40
C SER A 5 34.61 44.82 -19.89
N GLN A 6 34.51 43.92 -18.89
CA GLN A 6 35.45 42.80 -18.76
C GLN A 6 34.74 41.53 -18.26
N VAL A 7 34.87 40.50 -19.10
CA VAL A 7 34.67 39.07 -18.85
C VAL A 7 36.03 38.47 -18.44
N PRO A 8 36.08 37.39 -17.66
CA PRO A 8 37.16 36.42 -17.81
C PRO A 8 36.66 35.07 -18.36
N ARG A 9 37.42 34.60 -19.36
CA ARG A 9 37.36 33.27 -19.98
C ARG A 9 38.16 32.24 -19.17
N SER A 10 37.63 31.01 -19.17
CA SER A 10 38.26 29.67 -19.22
C SER A 10 39.75 29.46 -18.90
N CYS A 11 40.05 28.38 -18.15
CA CYS A 11 41.16 27.44 -18.39
C CYS A 11 40.85 26.11 -17.64
N LEU A 12 40.46 25.03 -18.31
CA LEU A 12 41.27 23.90 -18.81
C LEU A 12 42.08 23.09 -17.76
N GLN A 13 41.69 21.81 -17.68
CA GLN A 13 42.48 20.58 -17.48
C GLN A 13 43.30 20.37 -16.19
N ARG A 14 42.93 19.29 -15.46
CA ARG A 14 43.88 18.21 -15.18
C ARG A 14 43.20 16.86 -14.89
N LEU A 15 43.59 15.87 -15.70
CA LEU A 15 43.40 14.43 -15.56
C LEU A 15 44.43 13.83 -14.60
N ALA A 16 44.00 12.87 -13.76
CA ALA A 16 44.71 11.67 -13.29
C ALA A 16 43.78 11.06 -12.19
N GLY A 17 43.31 9.82 -12.21
CA GLY A 17 43.92 8.58 -12.69
C GLY A 17 44.34 7.76 -11.46
N TYR A 18 43.50 6.86 -10.96
CA TYR A 18 43.92 5.78 -10.04
C TYR A 18 43.07 4.51 -10.26
N THR A 19 43.63 3.67 -11.12
CA THR A 19 43.78 2.20 -11.04
C THR A 19 42.79 1.34 -10.27
N SER A 20 42.14 0.48 -11.06
CA SER A 20 41.79 -0.93 -10.83
C SER A 20 42.63 -1.68 -9.78
N ARG A 21 41.94 -2.42 -8.90
CA ARG A 21 42.46 -3.64 -8.29
C ARG A 21 41.42 -4.75 -8.37
N SER A 22 41.63 -5.60 -9.36
CA SER A 22 41.16 -6.98 -9.44
C SER A 22 41.78 -7.82 -8.34
N TYR A 23 40.97 -8.56 -7.58
CA TYR A 23 41.40 -9.77 -6.89
C TYR A 23 40.53 -10.93 -7.39
N ALA A 24 41.18 -11.89 -8.03
CA ALA A 24 40.68 -13.21 -8.33
C ALA A 24 41.52 -14.24 -7.55
N LEU A 25 40.95 -15.45 -7.40
CA LEU A 25 41.43 -16.66 -6.71
C LEU A 25 41.04 -16.67 -5.21
N THR A 26 40.34 -17.69 -4.70
CA THR A 26 40.64 -19.11 -4.89
C THR A 26 39.40 -19.98 -4.69
N VAL A 27 39.22 -20.92 -5.61
CA VAL A 27 38.31 -22.07 -5.55
C VAL A 27 38.79 -23.06 -4.50
N LEU A 28 37.92 -23.48 -3.59
CA LEU A 28 38.13 -24.72 -2.83
C LEU A 28 36.83 -25.53 -2.82
N ARG A 29 36.92 -26.67 -3.51
CA ARG A 29 35.95 -27.76 -3.57
C ARG A 29 35.84 -28.42 -2.21
N SER A 30 34.61 -28.67 -1.74
CA SER A 30 34.31 -29.85 -0.93
C SER A 30 32.84 -30.23 -1.08
N ALA A 31 32.60 -31.38 -1.71
CA ALA A 31 31.37 -32.16 -1.62
C ALA A 31 31.79 -33.58 -1.18
N PRO A 32 30.85 -34.51 -0.95
CA PRO A 32 29.80 -34.51 0.06
C PRO A 32 30.00 -35.70 1.03
N LYS A 33 29.29 -35.74 2.17
CA LYS A 33 29.10 -36.98 2.93
C LYS A 33 27.64 -37.40 2.89
N CYS A 34 27.48 -38.64 2.47
CA CYS A 34 26.24 -39.35 2.23
C CYS A 34 25.95 -40.29 3.41
N LEU A 35 24.64 -40.49 3.67
CA LEU A 35 23.96 -41.65 4.27
C LEU A 35 24.02 -41.87 5.81
N PRO A 36 23.03 -42.60 6.40
CA PRO A 36 21.96 -43.36 5.75
C PRO A 36 20.51 -43.11 6.22
N ARG A 37 19.60 -43.46 5.30
CA ARG A 37 18.22 -43.94 5.54
C ARG A 37 18.19 -45.03 6.61
N LEU A 38 17.20 -44.98 7.50
CA LEU A 38 16.61 -46.16 8.11
C LEU A 38 15.16 -46.29 7.64
N LEU A 39 14.91 -47.40 6.95
CA LEU A 39 13.61 -47.96 6.61
C LEU A 39 13.22 -48.98 7.69
N HIS A 40 11.98 -48.92 8.14
CA HIS A 40 11.15 -50.06 8.56
C HIS A 40 9.72 -49.48 8.63
N VAL A 41 8.78 -49.72 7.72
CA VAL A 41 8.15 -50.98 7.28
C VAL A 41 7.71 -51.86 8.43
N SER A 42 6.41 -51.80 8.74
CA SER A 42 5.59 -53.00 8.90
C SER A 42 4.08 -52.70 9.01
N HIS A 43 3.38 -53.13 7.95
CA HIS A 43 2.11 -53.87 7.93
C HIS A 43 0.76 -53.24 8.36
N SER A 44 -0.10 -53.08 7.35
CA SER A 44 -1.57 -53.11 7.32
C SER A 44 -2.14 -54.49 7.78
N PRO A 45 -3.44 -54.85 7.56
CA PRO A 45 -4.69 -54.11 7.30
C PRO A 45 -5.86 -54.60 8.22
N LEU A 46 -7.07 -54.03 8.12
CA LEU A 46 -8.38 -54.69 8.42
C LEU A 46 -9.51 -53.74 7.96
N ARG A 47 -10.03 -53.87 6.73
CA ARG A 47 -11.26 -54.59 6.33
C ARG A 47 -12.51 -54.31 7.19
N SER A 48 -13.37 -53.46 6.62
CA SER A 48 -14.82 -53.64 6.38
C SER A 48 -15.69 -54.38 7.40
N SER A 49 -16.73 -53.69 7.88
CA SER A 49 -18.09 -54.25 7.91
C SER A 49 -19.15 -53.15 8.02
N VAL A 50 -19.97 -53.08 6.98
CA VAL A 50 -21.28 -52.44 6.97
C VAL A 50 -22.25 -53.41 7.65
N PRO A 51 -23.10 -52.98 8.60
CA PRO A 51 -24.31 -53.71 8.92
C PRO A 51 -25.48 -53.16 8.10
N SER A 52 -26.15 -54.10 7.48
CA SER A 52 -27.40 -54.02 6.74
C SER A 52 -28.57 -53.53 7.61
N ARG A 53 -29.34 -52.65 6.96
CA ARG A 53 -30.77 -52.34 7.12
C ARG A 53 -31.63 -53.48 7.67
N GLU A 54 -32.28 -53.25 8.80
CA GLU A 54 -33.59 -53.84 9.15
C GLU A 54 -34.63 -52.74 9.31
N GLN A 55 -35.84 -53.07 8.88
CA GLN A 55 -36.97 -52.17 8.64
C GLN A 55 -37.64 -51.75 9.94
N LEU A 56 -37.84 -50.44 10.10
CA LEU A 56 -39.02 -49.93 10.78
C LEU A 56 -39.81 -49.13 9.74
N GLY A 57 -40.98 -49.67 9.40
CA GLY A 57 -41.91 -49.07 8.47
C GLY A 57 -42.43 -47.73 9.01
N LEU A 58 -42.31 -46.71 8.18
CA LEU A 58 -43.14 -45.52 8.20
C LEU A 58 -43.16 -44.99 6.78
N ASP A 59 -44.21 -45.35 6.07
CA ASP A 59 -44.62 -44.72 4.82
C ASP A 59 -44.69 -43.20 5.04
N SER A 60 -43.84 -42.47 4.34
CA SER A 60 -44.03 -41.04 4.10
C SER A 60 -43.44 -40.70 2.74
N SER A 61 -44.18 -41.05 1.70
CA SER A 61 -44.04 -40.43 0.39
C SER A 61 -44.39 -38.94 0.51
N PHE A 62 -43.44 -38.13 0.98
CA PHE A 62 -43.52 -36.69 0.78
C PHE A 62 -43.48 -36.43 -0.73
N PRO A 63 -44.53 -35.84 -1.33
CA PRO A 63 -44.57 -35.62 -2.76
C PRO A 63 -43.39 -34.73 -3.16
N THR A 64 -42.63 -35.11 -4.18
CA THR A 64 -41.49 -34.34 -4.72
C THR A 64 -41.89 -32.90 -5.10
N GLN A 65 -43.18 -32.67 -5.31
CA GLN A 65 -43.78 -31.36 -5.54
C GLN A 65 -43.78 -30.44 -4.30
N GLU A 66 -43.88 -30.97 -3.08
CA GLU A 66 -43.83 -30.17 -1.85
C GLU A 66 -42.41 -29.70 -1.53
N ILE A 67 -41.39 -30.51 -1.82
CA ILE A 67 -39.98 -30.09 -1.74
C ILE A 67 -39.71 -28.98 -2.77
N ALA A 68 -40.20 -29.13 -4.00
CA ALA A 68 -40.08 -28.10 -5.03
C ALA A 68 -40.84 -26.82 -4.66
N PHE A 69 -42.01 -26.94 -4.02
CA PHE A 69 -42.79 -25.81 -3.52
C PHE A 69 -42.08 -25.09 -2.38
N LEU A 70 -41.55 -25.80 -1.38
CA LEU A 70 -40.76 -25.23 -0.28
C LEU A 70 -39.48 -24.57 -0.79
N GLN A 71 -38.78 -25.18 -1.76
CA GLN A 71 -37.61 -24.57 -2.40
C GLN A 71 -37.98 -23.29 -3.18
N ASN A 72 -39.15 -23.25 -3.83
CA ASN A 72 -39.65 -22.05 -4.50
C ASN A 72 -40.09 -20.97 -3.50
N LEU A 73 -40.68 -21.36 -2.38
CA LEU A 73 -41.10 -20.46 -1.30
C LEU A 73 -39.88 -19.82 -0.62
N VAL A 74 -38.81 -20.60 -0.41
CA VAL A 74 -37.50 -20.11 0.06
C VAL A 74 -36.88 -19.13 -0.95
N ARG A 75 -36.91 -19.44 -2.25
CA ARG A 75 -36.37 -18.53 -3.29
C ARG A 75 -37.17 -17.25 -3.49
N LYS A 76 -38.49 -17.27 -3.21
CA LYS A 76 -39.40 -16.13 -3.44
C LYS A 76 -39.74 -15.36 -2.17
N SER A 77 -39.30 -15.81 -1.00
CA SER A 77 -39.50 -15.08 0.25
C SER A 77 -38.43 -13.98 0.37
N PRO A 78 -38.80 -12.70 0.52
CA PRO A 78 -37.86 -11.59 0.71
C PRO A 78 -37.11 -11.65 2.05
N LEU A 79 -37.35 -12.70 2.84
CA LEU A 79 -36.72 -12.99 4.14
C LEU A 79 -35.48 -13.86 4.05
N PHE A 80 -35.13 -14.42 2.88
CA PHE A 80 -33.77 -14.92 2.68
C PHE A 80 -32.88 -13.73 2.43
N LEU A 81 -32.38 -13.20 3.56
CA LEU A 81 -31.17 -12.40 3.64
C LEU A 81 -30.25 -12.87 2.52
N HIS A 82 -30.06 -12.01 1.51
CA HIS A 82 -28.80 -12.03 0.78
C HIS A 82 -27.74 -12.22 1.86
N ALA A 83 -26.92 -13.27 1.74
CA ALA A 83 -25.73 -13.39 2.57
C ALA A 83 -25.12 -12.00 2.57
N SER A 84 -25.21 -11.32 3.71
CA SER A 84 -24.75 -9.96 3.86
C SER A 84 -23.33 -10.03 3.32
N ARG A 85 -23.07 -9.39 2.18
CA ARG A 85 -21.69 -9.26 1.71
C ARG A 85 -20.99 -8.71 2.93
N ASN A 86 -20.12 -9.52 3.55
CA ASN A 86 -19.44 -9.14 4.78
C ASN A 86 -18.89 -7.74 4.52
N LYS A 87 -19.54 -6.73 5.09
CA LYS A 87 -19.18 -5.34 4.84
C LYS A 87 -17.76 -5.28 5.36
N ALA A 88 -16.79 -5.00 4.49
CA ALA A 88 -15.39 -4.93 4.89
C ALA A 88 -15.31 -4.14 6.19
N GLU A 89 -14.61 -4.68 7.19
CA GLU A 89 -14.62 -4.05 8.51
C GLU A 89 -14.19 -2.59 8.39
N GLU A 90 -14.91 -1.72 9.09
CA GLU A 90 -14.62 -0.29 9.08
C GLU A 90 -13.39 0.00 9.95
N PHE A 91 -12.51 0.85 9.45
CA PHE A 91 -11.32 1.27 10.18
C PHE A 91 -11.73 2.17 11.33
N ARG A 92 -11.43 1.72 12.55
CA ARG A 92 -11.65 2.51 13.76
C ARG A 92 -10.44 3.40 14.00
N PHE A 93 -10.64 4.69 13.79
CA PHE A 93 -9.64 5.69 14.12
C PHE A 93 -9.35 5.66 15.62
N PRO A 94 -8.06 5.61 16.04
CA PRO A 94 -7.71 5.75 17.45
C PRO A 94 -8.21 7.07 18.03
N LEU A 95 -8.51 7.08 19.33
CA LEU A 95 -8.88 8.32 20.02
C LEU A 95 -7.77 9.37 19.85
N GLY A 96 -8.17 10.63 19.57
CA GLY A 96 -7.21 11.71 19.35
C GLY A 96 -6.56 11.71 17.97
N THR A 97 -7.11 11.00 16.98
CA THR A 97 -6.63 11.05 15.57
C THR A 97 -7.63 11.72 14.62
N THR A 98 -8.84 12.02 15.08
CA THR A 98 -9.87 12.73 14.31
C THR A 98 -10.08 14.12 14.90
N PHE A 99 -10.03 15.13 14.04
CA PHE A 99 -10.10 16.52 14.44
C PHE A 99 -11.07 17.31 13.57
N LYS A 100 -11.57 18.41 14.12
CA LYS A 100 -12.31 19.42 13.37
C LYS A 100 -11.51 20.71 13.44
N ALA A 101 -11.29 21.34 12.29
CA ALA A 101 -10.65 22.64 12.16
C ALA A 101 -11.72 23.67 11.71
N PRO A 102 -12.42 24.35 12.64
CA PRO A 102 -13.53 25.23 12.31
C PRO A 102 -13.13 26.41 11.42
N SER A 103 -11.92 26.94 11.62
CA SER A 103 -11.29 27.94 10.77
C SER A 103 -9.86 27.51 10.42
N ARG A 104 -9.26 28.21 9.45
CA ARG A 104 -7.87 27.96 9.03
C ARG A 104 -6.91 28.18 10.19
N GLU A 105 -7.08 29.28 10.92
CA GLU A 105 -6.22 29.70 12.04
C GLU A 105 -6.29 28.68 13.18
N ILE A 106 -7.51 28.30 13.60
CA ILE A 106 -7.70 27.28 14.64
C ILE A 106 -7.09 25.95 14.20
N GLY A 107 -7.26 25.56 12.94
CA GLY A 107 -6.65 24.35 12.40
C GLY A 107 -5.11 24.38 12.44
N LEU A 108 -4.48 25.52 12.15
CA LEU A 108 -3.03 25.68 12.24
C LEU A 108 -2.53 25.67 13.68
N ASP A 109 -3.29 26.24 14.62
CA ASP A 109 -2.97 26.18 16.05
C ASP A 109 -2.99 24.74 16.59
N MET A 110 -3.73 23.84 15.94
CA MET A 110 -3.80 22.40 16.27
C MET A 110 -2.65 21.56 15.68
N LYS A 111 -1.69 22.17 14.95
CA LYS A 111 -0.57 21.47 14.29
C LYS A 111 0.18 20.49 15.20
N ASP A 112 0.37 20.81 16.47
CA ASP A 112 1.16 19.98 17.39
C ASP A 112 0.37 18.72 17.78
N ALA A 113 -0.96 18.83 17.90
CA ALA A 113 -1.83 17.68 18.11
C ALA A 113 -1.85 16.77 16.87
N PHE A 114 -1.87 17.35 15.66
CA PHE A 114 -1.78 16.57 14.42
C PHE A 114 -0.43 15.85 14.32
N ALA A 115 0.66 16.55 14.63
CA ALA A 115 2.00 15.97 14.61
C ALA A 115 2.15 14.82 15.62
N GLN A 116 1.67 15.02 16.86
CA GLN A 116 1.69 13.98 17.89
C GLN A 116 0.85 12.77 17.47
N ALA A 117 -0.37 12.98 16.98
CA ALA A 117 -1.24 11.91 16.51
C ALA A 117 -0.63 11.14 15.32
N LEU A 118 -0.02 11.84 14.36
CA LEU A 118 0.65 11.22 13.22
C LEU A 118 1.88 10.41 13.66
N LYS A 119 2.67 10.91 14.61
CA LYS A 119 3.84 10.20 15.15
C LYS A 119 3.43 8.95 15.94
N GLU A 120 2.40 9.08 16.78
CA GLU A 120 1.97 8.02 17.67
C GLU A 120 1.18 6.93 16.94
N TYR A 121 0.16 7.32 16.18
CA TYR A 121 -0.80 6.42 15.55
C TYR A 121 -0.55 6.22 14.06
N GLY A 122 0.23 7.09 13.41
CA GLY A 122 0.52 6.97 11.98
C GLY A 122 -0.64 7.41 11.08
N ILE A 123 -1.70 8.00 11.64
CA ILE A 123 -2.87 8.43 10.87
C ILE A 123 -3.58 9.59 11.58
N VAL A 124 -4.04 10.55 10.79
CA VAL A 124 -4.84 11.70 11.24
C VAL A 124 -5.92 11.99 10.20
N ALA A 125 -7.12 12.33 10.66
CA ALA A 125 -8.19 12.90 9.84
C ALA A 125 -8.59 14.27 10.39
N VAL A 126 -8.65 15.27 9.52
CA VAL A 126 -9.02 16.66 9.86
C VAL A 126 -10.19 17.09 8.98
N GLU A 127 -11.35 17.28 9.58
CA GLU A 127 -12.53 17.86 8.92
C GLU A 127 -12.40 19.39 8.92
N LEU A 128 -12.48 20.01 7.74
CA LEU A 128 -12.36 21.45 7.57
C LEU A 128 -13.73 22.11 7.65
N GLY A 129 -13.87 23.08 8.56
CA GLY A 129 -15.04 23.95 8.68
C GLY A 129 -15.04 25.13 7.69
N PHE A 130 -14.07 25.18 6.77
CA PHE A 130 -13.86 26.26 5.82
C PHE A 130 -13.55 25.70 4.41
N SER A 131 -13.72 26.53 3.40
CA SER A 131 -13.45 26.16 2.00
C SER A 131 -11.96 26.22 1.68
N ASP A 132 -11.41 25.12 1.15
CA ASP A 132 -10.01 25.06 0.68
C ASP A 132 -9.88 24.25 -0.63
N PRO A 133 -10.48 24.72 -1.75
CA PRO A 133 -10.48 24.00 -3.02
C PRO A 133 -9.08 23.87 -3.66
N LYS A 134 -8.13 24.69 -3.20
CA LYS A 134 -6.73 24.66 -3.62
C LYS A 134 -5.85 23.78 -2.73
N SER A 135 -6.41 23.21 -1.66
CA SER A 135 -5.73 22.36 -0.69
C SER A 135 -4.49 23.01 -0.07
N GLN A 136 -4.52 24.33 0.12
CA GLN A 136 -3.39 25.10 0.66
C GLN A 136 -3.20 24.83 2.15
N PHE A 137 -4.29 24.62 2.89
CA PHE A 137 -4.19 24.32 4.32
C PHE A 137 -3.42 23.02 4.57
N MET A 138 -3.55 22.02 3.68
CA MET A 138 -2.77 20.77 3.78
C MET A 138 -1.26 21.01 3.67
N LEU A 139 -0.82 21.94 2.81
CA LEU A 139 0.59 22.32 2.70
C LEU A 139 1.07 23.02 3.98
N GLU A 140 0.30 24.03 4.42
CA GLU A 140 0.65 24.82 5.60
C GLU A 140 0.74 23.96 6.86
N VAL A 141 -0.20 23.03 7.07
CA VAL A 141 -0.13 22.10 8.22
C VAL A 141 1.12 21.23 8.14
N VAL A 142 1.46 20.69 6.97
CA VAL A 142 2.67 19.87 6.80
C VAL A 142 3.93 20.68 7.13
N GLU A 143 4.03 21.91 6.64
CA GLU A 143 5.16 22.79 6.93
C GLU A 143 5.21 23.22 8.40
N ALA A 144 4.07 23.57 8.98
CA ALA A 144 3.94 23.99 10.38
C ALA A 144 4.25 22.86 11.37
N MET A 145 4.02 21.60 10.99
CA MET A 145 4.46 20.41 11.74
C MET A 145 5.99 20.16 11.63
N GLY A 146 6.75 21.01 10.95
CA GLY A 146 8.20 20.88 10.78
C GLY A 146 8.62 19.93 9.65
N CYS A 147 7.66 19.41 8.88
CA CYS A 147 7.90 18.54 7.74
C CYS A 147 8.17 19.35 6.45
N SER A 148 8.62 18.66 5.42
CA SER A 148 8.91 19.25 4.11
C SER A 148 8.15 18.50 3.02
N PRO A 149 7.24 19.17 2.30
CA PRO A 149 6.57 18.62 1.13
C PRO A 149 7.57 18.21 0.05
N ASP A 150 7.33 17.06 -0.58
CA ASP A 150 8.09 16.60 -1.74
C ASP A 150 7.40 17.04 -3.04
N THR A 151 8.17 17.58 -3.97
CA THR A 151 7.66 17.98 -5.28
C THR A 151 7.51 16.75 -6.17
N HIS A 152 6.28 16.48 -6.63
CA HIS A 152 5.97 15.33 -7.48
C HIS A 152 6.66 15.40 -8.84
N SER A 153 6.80 16.61 -9.38
CA SER A 153 7.61 16.89 -10.57
C SER A 153 7.95 18.38 -10.63
N SER A 154 8.88 18.74 -11.51
CA SER A 154 9.21 20.12 -11.86
C SER A 154 8.01 20.92 -12.40
N THR A 155 6.94 20.24 -12.84
CA THR A 155 5.77 20.86 -13.47
C THR A 155 4.51 20.87 -12.61
N GLN A 156 4.44 20.08 -11.54
CA GLN A 156 3.22 19.93 -10.73
C GLN A 156 3.38 20.30 -9.25
N GLY A 157 4.58 20.72 -8.82
CA GLY A 157 4.82 21.14 -7.44
C GLY A 157 4.56 20.01 -6.43
N ALA A 158 4.23 20.38 -5.19
CA ALA A 158 4.01 19.42 -4.10
C ALA A 158 2.60 18.81 -4.05
N LEU A 159 1.63 19.39 -4.78
CA LEU A 159 0.24 18.97 -4.77
C LEU A 159 -0.11 18.22 -6.06
N TRP A 160 -0.47 16.95 -5.92
CA TRP A 160 -0.80 16.06 -7.03
C TRP A 160 -2.29 15.76 -7.12
N ASP A 161 -2.89 16.06 -8.26
CA ASP A 161 -4.29 15.74 -8.50
C ASP A 161 -4.48 14.23 -8.72
N VAL A 162 -5.29 13.61 -7.87
CA VAL A 162 -5.74 12.21 -7.95
C VAL A 162 -7.17 12.21 -8.48
N THR A 163 -7.28 12.29 -9.80
CA THR A 163 -8.55 12.37 -10.54
C THR A 163 -8.40 11.71 -11.89
N TYR A 164 -9.51 11.32 -12.53
CA TYR A 164 -9.48 10.67 -13.83
C TYR A 164 -8.88 11.61 -14.89
N ARG A 165 -7.74 11.20 -15.46
CA ARG A 165 -7.04 11.92 -16.54
C ARG A 165 -6.61 10.92 -17.62
N PRO A 166 -7.50 10.54 -18.54
CA PRO A 166 -7.21 9.51 -19.54
C PRO A 166 -6.09 9.89 -20.51
N ARG A 167 -5.77 11.19 -20.63
CA ARG A 167 -4.65 11.68 -21.44
C ARG A 167 -3.28 11.48 -20.77
N GLY A 168 -3.25 11.18 -19.47
CA GLY A 168 -2.03 10.92 -18.72
C GLY A 168 -1.10 12.12 -18.57
N VAL A 169 0.18 11.82 -18.35
CA VAL A 169 1.32 12.75 -18.30
C VAL A 169 2.39 12.30 -19.30
N ILE A 170 3.26 13.20 -19.73
CA ILE A 170 4.37 12.85 -20.64
C ILE A 170 5.48 12.17 -19.84
N SER A 171 5.82 10.93 -20.17
CA SER A 171 6.98 10.23 -19.59
C SER A 171 8.28 10.78 -20.14
N GLN A 172 9.22 11.13 -19.28
CA GLN A 172 10.58 11.51 -19.69
C GLN A 172 11.34 10.34 -20.33
N LYS A 173 11.06 9.09 -19.93
CA LYS A 173 11.75 7.90 -20.43
C LYS A 173 11.37 7.57 -21.88
N THR A 174 10.08 7.70 -22.22
CA THR A 174 9.56 7.26 -23.52
C THR A 174 9.15 8.40 -24.45
N GLY A 175 9.02 9.62 -23.93
CA GLY A 175 8.47 10.77 -24.65
C GLY A 175 6.98 10.63 -25.01
N ARG A 176 6.31 9.60 -24.49
CA ARG A 176 4.89 9.31 -24.78
C ARG A 176 4.02 9.60 -23.57
N ASN A 177 2.72 9.77 -23.82
CA ASN A 177 1.73 9.85 -22.76
C ASN A 177 1.66 8.51 -22.01
N VAL A 178 1.76 8.59 -20.69
CA VAL A 178 1.59 7.47 -19.75
C VAL A 178 0.53 7.87 -18.73
N VAL A 179 -0.38 6.95 -18.44
CA VAL A 179 -1.45 7.18 -17.47
C VAL A 179 -0.99 6.60 -16.14
N SER A 180 -0.71 7.46 -15.17
CA SER A 180 -0.49 7.03 -13.78
C SER A 180 -1.73 6.29 -13.26
N ILE A 181 -1.56 5.29 -12.41
CA ILE A 181 -2.70 4.59 -11.77
C ILE A 181 -3.60 5.58 -11.01
N SER A 182 -3.04 6.66 -10.45
CA SER A 182 -3.80 7.74 -9.80
C SER A 182 -4.72 8.52 -10.73
N HIS A 183 -4.52 8.38 -12.05
CA HIS A 183 -5.30 9.02 -13.12
C HIS A 183 -6.23 8.06 -13.85
N SER A 184 -6.26 6.79 -13.43
CA SER A 184 -7.12 5.74 -13.97
C SER A 184 -8.37 5.53 -13.10
N LEU A 185 -9.42 4.93 -13.69
CA LEU A 185 -10.62 4.49 -12.96
C LEU A 185 -10.46 3.10 -12.34
N GLY A 186 -9.45 2.34 -12.76
CA GLY A 186 -9.24 0.97 -12.31
C GLY A 186 -8.96 0.88 -10.82
N GLU A 187 -8.94 -0.34 -10.31
CA GLU A 187 -8.47 -0.59 -8.95
C GLU A 187 -7.01 -0.16 -8.77
N PHE A 188 -6.66 0.28 -7.56
CA PHE A 188 -5.27 0.40 -7.14
C PHE A 188 -5.03 -0.57 -5.99
N ALA A 189 -4.32 -1.67 -6.28
CA ALA A 189 -4.00 -2.72 -5.33
C ALA A 189 -3.18 -2.22 -4.12
N TRP A 190 -3.04 -3.06 -3.10
CA TRP A 190 -2.26 -2.76 -1.89
C TRP A 190 -0.84 -2.29 -2.21
N HIS A 191 -0.48 -1.11 -1.70
CA HIS A 191 0.83 -0.52 -1.90
C HIS A 191 1.18 0.47 -0.79
N THR A 192 2.44 0.90 -0.83
CA THR A 192 2.96 2.11 -0.20
C THR A 192 3.35 3.09 -1.30
N ASP A 193 3.14 4.38 -1.06
CA ASP A 193 3.46 5.43 -2.02
C ASP A 193 4.98 5.57 -2.18
N GLY A 194 5.45 5.77 -3.42
CA GLY A 194 6.87 6.06 -3.68
C GLY A 194 7.85 4.94 -3.32
N CYS A 195 7.38 3.70 -3.14
CA CYS A 195 8.20 2.56 -2.76
C CYS A 195 9.29 2.17 -3.79
N PHE A 196 9.38 2.83 -4.94
CA PHE A 196 10.46 2.67 -5.92
C PHE A 196 11.60 3.69 -5.72
N GLU A 197 11.37 4.77 -4.95
CA GLU A 197 12.38 5.80 -4.68
C GLU A 197 13.47 5.27 -3.75
N VAL A 198 14.72 5.70 -3.92
CA VAL A 198 15.82 5.27 -3.02
C VAL A 198 15.46 5.52 -1.56
N ASN A 199 14.93 6.72 -1.28
CA ASN A 199 14.34 7.11 0.00
C ASN A 199 12.84 7.33 -0.20
N PRO A 200 11.99 6.33 0.09
CA PRO A 200 10.55 6.46 -0.08
C PRO A 200 9.99 7.51 0.87
N GLN A 201 8.95 8.23 0.44
CA GLN A 201 8.34 9.25 1.28
C GLN A 201 7.72 8.61 2.52
N ARG A 202 8.04 9.15 3.70
CA ARG A 202 7.58 8.61 4.96
C ARG A 202 6.09 8.85 5.18
N TYR A 203 5.58 9.99 4.74
CA TYR A 203 4.19 10.37 4.92
C TYR A 203 3.55 10.78 3.61
N PHE A 204 2.23 10.61 3.54
CA PHE A 204 1.40 11.22 2.50
C PHE A 204 0.14 11.82 3.11
N GLY A 205 -0.47 12.74 2.39
CA GLY A 205 -1.77 13.30 2.73
C GLY A 205 -2.72 13.28 1.55
N LEU A 206 -4.02 13.20 1.82
CA LEU A 206 -5.10 13.30 0.85
C LEU A 206 -6.11 14.33 1.33
N HIS A 207 -6.33 15.39 0.55
CA HIS A 207 -7.50 16.24 0.69
C HIS A 207 -8.60 15.70 -0.22
N ILE A 208 -9.70 15.25 0.37
CA ILE A 208 -10.88 14.74 -0.31
C ILE A 208 -11.73 15.93 -0.80
N LEU A 209 -11.63 16.25 -2.09
CA LEU A 209 -12.37 17.36 -2.70
C LEU A 209 -13.71 16.90 -3.26
N HIS A 210 -13.76 15.70 -3.86
CA HIS A 210 -14.96 15.05 -4.37
C HIS A 210 -14.76 13.52 -4.28
N PRO A 211 -15.32 12.82 -3.27
CA PRO A 211 -15.23 11.36 -3.19
C PRO A 211 -16.05 10.70 -4.29
N ASP A 212 -15.89 9.39 -4.47
CA ASP A 212 -16.77 8.65 -5.39
C ASP A 212 -18.21 8.67 -4.86
N LYS A 213 -19.17 9.13 -5.68
CA LYS A 213 -20.59 9.20 -5.32
C LYS A 213 -21.43 8.06 -5.91
N LEU A 214 -20.81 7.09 -6.58
CA LEU A 214 -21.47 5.99 -7.31
C LEU A 214 -21.12 4.60 -6.73
N GLY A 215 -20.63 4.56 -5.48
CA GLY A 215 -20.34 3.32 -4.76
C GLY A 215 -19.07 2.60 -5.25
N GLY A 216 -18.11 3.35 -5.78
CA GLY A 216 -16.76 2.89 -6.11
C GLY A 216 -15.71 3.60 -5.25
N GLY A 217 -14.43 3.50 -5.64
CA GLY A 217 -13.34 4.32 -5.08
C GLY A 217 -13.11 4.18 -3.58
N ILE A 218 -13.55 3.07 -2.98
CA ILE A 218 -13.48 2.78 -1.54
C ILE A 218 -12.01 2.71 -1.15
N PHE A 219 -11.59 3.61 -0.28
CA PHE A 219 -10.24 3.65 0.24
C PHE A 219 -10.12 2.71 1.44
N ARG A 220 -9.09 1.86 1.42
CA ARG A 220 -8.85 0.87 2.48
C ARG A 220 -7.41 0.92 2.94
N VAL A 221 -7.21 0.54 4.20
CA VAL A 221 -5.90 0.51 4.85
C VAL A 221 -5.68 -0.82 5.55
N LEU A 222 -4.43 -1.26 5.63
CA LEU A 222 -4.00 -2.40 6.42
C LEU A 222 -2.81 -1.96 7.26
N ALA A 223 -2.96 -1.99 8.59
CA ALA A 223 -1.84 -1.72 9.49
C ALA A 223 -0.77 -2.80 9.30
N VAL A 224 0.51 -2.40 9.30
CA VAL A 224 1.60 -3.35 9.11
C VAL A 224 1.68 -4.36 10.25
N ASP A 225 1.37 -3.96 11.49
CA ASP A 225 1.31 -4.89 12.61
C ASP A 225 0.25 -5.99 12.39
N ASP A 226 -0.92 -5.64 11.83
CA ASP A 226 -1.94 -6.62 11.45
C ASP A 226 -1.43 -7.55 10.34
N LEU A 227 -0.71 -7.02 9.34
CA LEU A 227 -0.12 -7.82 8.27
C LEU A 227 0.94 -8.80 8.81
N VAL A 228 1.83 -8.33 9.68
CA VAL A 228 2.91 -9.15 10.26
C VAL A 228 2.34 -10.29 11.09
N ASN A 229 1.24 -10.07 11.82
CA ASN A 229 0.55 -11.12 12.56
C ASN A 229 -0.06 -12.22 11.67
N LEU A 230 -0.23 -11.96 10.37
CA LEU A 230 -0.75 -12.94 9.40
C LEU A 230 0.36 -13.70 8.66
N LEU A 231 1.60 -13.23 8.72
CA LEU A 231 2.75 -13.84 8.05
C LEU A 231 3.39 -14.92 8.91
N SER A 232 3.93 -15.96 8.27
CA SER A 232 4.76 -16.94 8.94
C SER A 232 6.08 -16.31 9.46
N PRO A 233 6.64 -16.82 10.58
CA PRO A 233 7.92 -16.33 11.10
C PRO A 233 9.06 -16.38 10.07
N ALA A 234 9.10 -17.42 9.23
CA ALA A 234 10.09 -17.57 8.17
C ALA A 234 9.95 -16.48 7.09
N SER A 235 8.72 -16.13 6.71
CA SER A 235 8.47 -15.04 5.77
C SER A 235 8.81 -13.68 6.37
N ILE A 236 8.50 -13.44 7.65
CA ILE A 236 8.91 -12.21 8.34
C ILE A 236 10.44 -12.07 8.31
N GLU A 237 11.17 -13.12 8.72
CA GLU A 237 12.64 -13.13 8.70
C GLU A 237 13.18 -12.87 7.29
N THR A 238 12.60 -13.51 6.28
CA THR A 238 13.00 -13.36 4.89
C THR A 238 12.76 -11.94 4.37
N LEU A 239 11.57 -11.39 4.60
CA LEU A 239 11.20 -10.04 4.15
C LEU A 239 12.00 -8.94 4.86
N LEU A 240 12.50 -9.20 6.07
CA LEU A 240 13.39 -8.32 6.83
C LEU A 240 14.85 -8.37 6.38
N ASN A 241 15.29 -9.44 5.74
CA ASN A 241 16.71 -9.69 5.47
C ASN A 241 17.07 -9.68 3.98
N TYR A 242 16.12 -9.98 3.09
CA TYR A 242 16.34 -9.97 1.64
C TYR A 242 15.98 -8.65 0.98
N GLU A 243 16.78 -8.25 0.01
CA GLU A 243 16.47 -7.15 -0.90
C GLU A 243 15.88 -7.67 -2.21
N PHE A 244 14.70 -7.14 -2.53
CA PHE A 244 13.92 -7.48 -3.71
C PHE A 244 14.04 -6.36 -4.73
N GLU A 245 13.96 -6.72 -6.02
CA GLU A 245 14.01 -5.74 -7.09
C GLU A 245 12.63 -5.12 -7.36
N LEU A 246 12.57 -3.79 -7.35
CA LEU A 246 11.40 -3.01 -7.74
C LEU A 246 11.72 -2.20 -9.01
N GLN A 247 10.87 -2.33 -10.02
CA GLN A 247 10.90 -1.54 -11.23
C GLN A 247 10.44 -0.10 -10.94
N VAL A 248 11.16 0.89 -11.47
CA VAL A 248 10.73 2.30 -11.40
C VAL A 248 9.70 2.55 -12.51
N PRO A 249 8.45 2.95 -12.19
CA PRO A 249 7.45 3.21 -13.21
C PRO A 249 7.91 4.27 -14.22
N PRO A 250 7.59 4.14 -15.52
CA PRO A 250 8.10 5.04 -16.56
C PRO A 250 7.77 6.52 -16.35
N GLU A 251 6.66 6.83 -15.69
CA GLU A 251 6.25 8.19 -15.33
C GLU A 251 7.11 8.84 -14.24
N PHE A 252 7.86 8.04 -13.47
CA PHE A 252 8.71 8.48 -12.36
C PHE A 252 10.21 8.24 -12.61
N TYR A 253 10.60 7.87 -13.83
CA TYR A 253 11.99 7.56 -14.15
C TYR A 253 12.92 8.77 -14.01
N LYS A 254 13.99 8.61 -13.22
CA LYS A 254 15.03 9.63 -12.95
C LYS A 254 16.45 9.09 -13.17
N GLY A 255 16.64 8.24 -14.18
CA GLY A 255 17.96 7.68 -14.53
C GLY A 255 18.21 6.25 -14.04
N ALA A 256 17.50 5.77 -13.01
CA ALA A 256 17.53 4.38 -12.57
C ALA A 256 16.25 3.63 -13.00
N ALA A 257 16.41 2.45 -13.60
CA ALA A 257 15.28 1.64 -14.05
C ALA A 257 14.72 0.75 -12.94
N THR A 258 15.56 0.37 -11.99
CA THR A 258 15.20 -0.51 -10.86
C THR A 258 15.85 -0.01 -9.58
N THR A 259 15.28 -0.40 -8.45
CA THR A 259 15.86 -0.24 -7.12
C THR A 259 15.75 -1.56 -6.35
N ARG A 260 16.63 -1.79 -5.36
CA ARG A 260 16.63 -3.02 -4.55
C ARG A 260 16.48 -2.69 -3.09
N HIS A 261 15.46 -3.25 -2.45
CA HIS A 261 15.13 -2.93 -1.07
C HIS A 261 14.42 -4.08 -0.36
N LYS A 262 14.51 -4.07 0.97
CA LYS A 262 13.72 -4.95 1.84
C LYS A 262 12.24 -4.54 1.80
N LEU A 263 11.36 -5.54 1.88
CA LEU A 263 9.91 -5.30 1.89
C LEU A 263 9.39 -5.06 3.31
N LEU A 264 10.07 -5.59 4.34
CA LEU A 264 9.84 -5.25 5.74
C LEU A 264 11.10 -4.64 6.37
N SER A 265 10.91 -3.77 7.34
CA SER A 265 11.98 -3.28 8.21
C SER A 265 11.44 -3.00 9.61
N VAL A 266 12.33 -2.81 10.58
CA VAL A 266 11.98 -2.45 11.96
C VAL A 266 12.52 -1.05 12.23
N GLU A 267 11.65 -0.17 12.70
CA GLU A 267 12.02 1.18 13.09
C GLU A 267 12.90 1.15 14.35
N PRO A 268 14.18 1.61 14.30
CA PRO A 268 15.13 1.40 15.39
C PRO A 268 14.69 1.93 16.76
N ASN A 269 13.98 3.07 16.78
CA ASN A 269 13.63 3.76 18.01
C ASN A 269 12.36 3.21 18.68
N THR A 270 11.48 2.57 17.91
CA THR A 270 10.15 2.16 18.39
C THR A 270 9.93 0.66 18.32
N GLY A 271 10.78 -0.08 17.58
CA GLY A 271 10.60 -1.49 17.31
C GLY A 271 9.43 -1.80 16.38
N ARG A 272 8.79 -0.78 15.79
CA ARG A 272 7.61 -0.96 14.93
C ARG A 272 8.01 -1.54 13.58
N TYR A 273 7.16 -2.43 13.05
CA TYR A 273 7.33 -2.89 11.68
C TYR A 273 6.93 -1.81 10.69
N LEU A 274 7.71 -1.72 9.63
CA LEU A 274 7.51 -0.84 8.49
C LEU A 274 7.49 -1.69 7.22
N VAL A 275 6.65 -1.30 6.27
CA VAL A 275 6.52 -1.98 4.98
C VAL A 275 6.92 -1.06 3.83
N ARG A 276 7.50 -1.67 2.80
CA ARG A 276 7.77 -1.05 1.51
C ARG A 276 7.34 -2.02 0.42
N PHE A 277 6.16 -1.82 -0.13
CA PHE A 277 5.57 -2.80 -1.04
C PHE A 277 4.72 -2.14 -2.11
N ARG A 278 4.77 -2.69 -3.33
CA ARG A 278 3.82 -2.46 -4.41
C ARG A 278 3.96 -3.59 -5.42
N ARG A 279 2.89 -4.39 -5.58
CA ARG A 279 2.93 -5.64 -6.34
C ARG A 279 3.28 -5.45 -7.82
N ASP A 280 2.65 -4.49 -8.50
CA ASP A 280 2.75 -4.32 -9.96
C ASP A 280 4.14 -3.91 -10.46
N ILE A 281 5.03 -3.53 -9.55
CA ILE A 281 6.39 -3.13 -9.88
C ILE A 281 7.45 -4.06 -9.29
N LEU A 282 7.06 -5.08 -8.52
CA LEU A 282 8.01 -6.07 -8.05
C LEU A 282 8.46 -6.91 -9.23
N ALA A 283 9.76 -7.22 -9.32
CA ALA A 283 10.26 -8.12 -10.35
C ALA A 283 9.56 -9.49 -10.27
N ASP A 284 9.49 -10.19 -11.40
CA ASP A 284 8.95 -11.54 -11.49
C ASP A 284 9.95 -12.45 -12.22
N PRO A 285 10.68 -13.33 -11.50
CA PRO A 285 10.60 -13.54 -10.05
C PRO A 285 11.21 -12.36 -9.25
N PRO A 286 10.75 -12.13 -7.99
CA PRO A 286 11.26 -11.05 -7.14
C PRO A 286 12.74 -11.17 -6.73
N SER A 287 13.26 -12.40 -6.72
CA SER A 287 14.61 -12.77 -6.29
C SER A 287 15.07 -14.06 -7.00
N ASP A 288 16.37 -14.30 -7.03
CA ASP A 288 16.93 -15.59 -7.45
C ASP A 288 16.81 -16.68 -6.37
N ASP A 289 16.51 -16.30 -5.12
CA ASP A 289 16.34 -17.22 -3.99
C ASP A 289 14.89 -17.75 -3.90
N PRO A 290 14.68 -19.08 -3.97
CA PRO A 290 13.34 -19.69 -3.83
C PRO A 290 12.62 -19.36 -2.51
N ALA A 291 13.33 -19.25 -1.39
CA ALA A 291 12.75 -18.90 -0.09
C ALA A 291 12.26 -17.44 -0.08
N ALA A 292 13.03 -16.53 -0.69
CA ALA A 292 12.63 -15.14 -0.89
C ALA A 292 11.35 -15.04 -1.74
N ASN A 293 11.28 -15.81 -2.83
CA ASN A 293 10.09 -15.87 -3.68
C ASN A 293 8.88 -16.47 -2.96
N ALA A 294 9.09 -17.50 -2.13
CA ALA A 294 8.03 -18.10 -1.32
C ALA A 294 7.46 -17.10 -0.29
N ALA A 295 8.31 -16.29 0.36
CA ALA A 295 7.86 -15.26 1.29
C ALA A 295 7.02 -14.17 0.61
N VAL A 296 7.41 -13.74 -0.59
CA VAL A 296 6.62 -12.80 -1.40
C VAL A 296 5.30 -13.45 -1.85
N ALA A 297 5.31 -14.73 -2.21
CA ALA A 297 4.10 -15.45 -2.59
C ALA A 297 3.10 -15.53 -1.42
N GLU A 298 3.58 -15.81 -0.20
CA GLU A 298 2.75 -15.78 1.01
C GLU A 298 2.15 -14.39 1.26
N LEU A 299 2.98 -13.34 1.20
CA LEU A 299 2.53 -11.95 1.31
C LEU A 299 1.42 -11.63 0.28
N ASN A 300 1.63 -12.00 -0.97
CA ASN A 300 0.63 -11.79 -2.02
C ASN A 300 -0.66 -12.56 -1.76
N ALA A 301 -0.56 -13.83 -1.34
CA ALA A 301 -1.71 -14.67 -1.03
C ALA A 301 -2.54 -14.13 0.15
N ILE A 302 -1.91 -13.50 1.14
CA ILE A 302 -2.61 -12.78 2.21
C ILE A 302 -3.36 -11.58 1.63
N LEU A 303 -2.67 -10.73 0.87
CA LEU A 303 -3.23 -9.49 0.31
C LEU A 303 -4.36 -9.74 -0.72
N ASP A 304 -4.38 -10.91 -1.36
CA ASP A 304 -5.43 -11.32 -2.29
C ASP A 304 -6.76 -11.70 -1.62
N LYS A 305 -6.77 -11.93 -0.31
CA LYS A 305 -7.99 -12.22 0.44
C LYS A 305 -8.75 -10.92 0.75
N ARG A 306 -9.22 -10.25 -0.30
CA ARG A 306 -9.80 -8.89 -0.29
C ARG A 306 -10.90 -8.71 0.74
N ASP A 307 -11.71 -9.73 0.99
CA ASP A 307 -12.84 -9.64 1.93
C ASP A 307 -12.42 -9.78 3.41
N THR A 308 -11.16 -10.12 3.68
CA THR A 308 -10.69 -10.44 5.04
C THR A 308 -9.53 -9.56 5.51
N VAL A 309 -8.78 -8.95 4.58
CA VAL A 309 -7.59 -8.18 4.93
C VAL A 309 -7.81 -6.71 4.66
N GLY A 310 -7.52 -5.88 5.67
CA GLY A 310 -7.60 -4.43 5.61
C GLY A 310 -9.02 -3.90 5.78
N LYS A 311 -9.11 -2.66 6.23
CA LYS A 311 -10.34 -2.01 6.69
C LYS A 311 -10.65 -0.79 5.83
N SER A 312 -11.92 -0.55 5.52
CA SER A 312 -12.35 0.64 4.78
C SER A 312 -12.57 1.82 5.70
N PHE A 313 -12.34 3.04 5.23
CA PHE A 313 -12.76 4.22 5.99
C PHE A 313 -14.28 4.37 5.97
N SER A 314 -14.82 4.91 7.07
CA SER A 314 -16.23 5.27 7.15
C SER A 314 -16.58 6.39 6.17
N GLU A 315 -17.85 6.47 5.78
CA GLU A 315 -18.33 7.59 4.95
C GLU A 315 -18.24 8.93 5.70
N ASP A 316 -18.28 8.91 7.03
CA ASP A 316 -18.14 10.12 7.86
C ASP A 316 -16.72 10.71 7.82
N VAL A 317 -15.72 9.87 7.55
CA VAL A 317 -14.32 10.30 7.42
C VAL A 317 -13.94 10.49 5.97
N PHE A 318 -14.31 9.58 5.06
CA PHE A 318 -13.95 9.66 3.65
C PHE A 318 -14.93 10.54 2.84
N LYS A 319 -15.16 11.76 3.30
CA LYS A 319 -16.08 12.75 2.71
C LYS A 319 -15.36 14.03 2.30
N GLU A 320 -16.09 14.89 1.59
CA GLU A 320 -15.59 16.19 1.13
C GLU A 320 -15.07 17.04 2.30
N ASN A 321 -14.06 17.87 2.01
CA ASN A 321 -13.43 18.77 2.98
C ASN A 321 -12.80 18.06 4.19
N VAL A 322 -12.40 16.80 4.02
CA VAL A 322 -11.54 16.10 4.98
C VAL A 322 -10.14 15.97 4.41
N ILE A 323 -9.14 16.27 5.24
CA ILE A 323 -7.73 15.95 5.02
C ILE A 323 -7.38 14.70 5.81
N LEU A 324 -6.77 13.73 5.15
CA LEU A 324 -6.16 12.56 5.75
C LEU A 324 -4.64 12.73 5.69
N LEU A 325 -3.94 12.52 6.79
CA LEU A 325 -2.48 12.42 6.83
C LEU A 325 -2.11 11.04 7.34
N MET A 326 -1.15 10.39 6.71
CA MET A 326 -0.82 8.99 6.99
C MET A 326 0.69 8.75 6.95
N ASP A 327 1.16 7.91 7.86
CA ASP A 327 2.46 7.29 7.82
C ASP A 327 2.44 6.15 6.80
N ASN A 328 3.04 6.43 5.66
CA ASN A 328 3.06 5.56 4.49
C ASN A 328 3.76 4.21 4.76
N ALA A 329 4.67 4.17 5.72
CA ALA A 329 5.43 2.97 6.02
C ALA A 329 4.73 2.07 7.06
N ARG A 330 3.75 2.60 7.80
CA ARG A 330 2.99 1.86 8.83
C ARG A 330 1.68 1.27 8.34
N PHE A 331 1.26 1.63 7.13
CA PHE A 331 0.03 1.16 6.51
C PHE A 331 0.26 0.83 5.03
N LEU A 332 -0.28 -0.30 4.57
CA LEU A 332 -0.61 -0.46 3.16
C LEU A 332 -1.95 0.21 2.90
N HIS A 333 -2.10 0.85 1.74
CA HIS A 333 -3.38 1.35 1.28
C HIS A 333 -3.74 0.82 -0.11
N CYS A 334 -5.05 0.73 -0.35
CA CYS A 334 -5.58 0.37 -1.65
C CYS A 334 -6.88 1.15 -1.91
N ARG A 335 -7.35 1.06 -3.14
CA ARG A 335 -8.60 1.67 -3.57
C ARG A 335 -9.31 0.73 -4.54
N THR A 336 -10.59 0.49 -4.33
CA THR A 336 -11.42 -0.23 -5.32
C THR A 336 -11.56 0.56 -6.63
N GLU A 337 -12.13 -0.08 -7.65
CA GLU A 337 -12.50 0.59 -8.90
C GLU A 337 -13.36 1.85 -8.64
N ILE A 338 -13.00 2.94 -9.29
CA ILE A 338 -13.73 4.21 -9.25
C ILE A 338 -14.88 4.12 -10.25
N LYS A 339 -16.08 4.43 -9.76
CA LYS A 339 -17.30 4.46 -10.57
C LYS A 339 -17.72 5.88 -10.95
N ASP A 340 -17.35 6.90 -10.16
CA ASP A 340 -17.57 8.31 -10.49
C ASP A 340 -16.33 8.95 -11.14
N PRO A 341 -16.32 9.23 -12.46
CA PRO A 341 -15.19 9.88 -13.13
C PRO A 341 -14.90 11.29 -12.63
N ARG A 342 -15.84 11.92 -11.89
CA ARG A 342 -15.65 13.24 -11.27
C ARG A 342 -14.94 13.15 -9.92
N ARG A 343 -14.64 11.94 -9.43
CA ARG A 343 -13.85 11.74 -8.21
C ARG A 343 -12.55 12.55 -8.29
N PHE A 344 -12.30 13.32 -7.25
CA PHE A 344 -11.16 14.20 -7.17
C PHE A 344 -10.63 14.27 -5.74
N LEU A 345 -9.40 13.82 -5.56
CA LEU A 345 -8.61 14.12 -4.36
C LEU A 345 -7.36 14.89 -4.76
N ARG A 346 -6.76 15.56 -3.79
CA ARG A 346 -5.41 16.10 -3.95
C ARG A 346 -4.47 15.44 -2.96
N ARG A 347 -3.34 14.95 -3.46
CA ARG A 347 -2.32 14.27 -2.67
C ARG A 347 -1.13 15.19 -2.43
N ILE A 348 -0.52 15.04 -1.26
CA ILE A 348 0.82 15.53 -0.95
C ILE A 348 1.65 14.33 -0.46
N ARG A 349 2.95 14.35 -0.71
CA ARG A 349 3.91 13.47 -0.03
C ARG A 349 4.90 14.34 0.71
N PHE A 350 5.40 13.88 1.85
CA PHE A 350 6.31 14.69 2.66
C PHE A 350 7.20 13.83 3.55
N ASN A 351 8.31 14.43 3.95
CA ASN A 351 9.30 13.85 4.85
C ASN A 351 9.59 14.81 6.02
N GLY A 352 10.31 14.32 7.02
CA GLY A 352 10.65 15.06 8.23
C GLY A 352 10.17 14.34 9.47
N THR A 353 10.31 14.98 10.62
CA THR A 353 9.84 14.46 11.90
C THR A 353 8.69 15.35 12.35
N PRO A 354 7.42 14.89 12.25
CA PRO A 354 6.29 15.67 12.74
C PRO A 354 6.50 16.06 14.20
N GLY A 355 6.44 17.36 14.47
CA GLY A 355 6.63 17.95 15.78
C GLY A 355 7.42 19.25 15.69
N VAL A 356 7.48 19.97 16.81
CA VAL A 356 8.19 21.25 16.87
C VAL A 356 9.68 21.02 16.58
N ARG A 357 10.24 21.76 15.62
CA ARG A 357 11.69 21.97 15.53
C ARG A 357 12.07 22.84 16.73
N ASN A 358 12.76 22.25 17.71
CA ASN A 358 13.40 23.04 18.77
C ASN A 358 14.38 24.05 18.19
#